data_AF-A0A1G3I8I6-F1
#
_entry.id   AF-A0A1G3I8I6-F1
#
_cell.length_a   1.000
_cell.length_b   1.000
_cell.length_c   1.000
_cell.angle_alpha   90.00
_cell.angle_beta   90.00
_cell.angle_gamma   90.00
#
_symmetry.space_group_name_H-M   'P 1'
#
loop_
_entity.id
_entity.type
_entity.pdbx_description
1 polymer ?
#
loop_
_entity_poly.entity_id
_entity_poly.type
_entity_poly.pdbx_seq_one_letter_code
_entity_poly.pdbx_strand_id
1 'polypeptide(L)'
;MEIKIKPIGFAGNQEKKHFGGWNAVITDLVIDEKYQEALDGLGDYSHLIVIFWLHEVKTCKLRLVPQGKIDDVPEVGIFACRCPGRPNPIGISTVNILSIKDNVITVKGLDVINGTPVIDIKPYTPQYDAVAEAIVPEWVAELDY
;
A
#
# COMPACT_ATOMS: atom_id res chain seq x y z
N MET A 1 17.76 -11.21 -15.34
CA MET A 1 16.40 -11.10 -15.92
C MET A 1 15.79 -9.82 -15.37
N GLU A 2 15.23 -8.98 -16.24
CA GLU A 2 14.53 -7.76 -15.83
C GLU A 2 13.02 -7.95 -15.98
N ILE A 3 12.24 -7.37 -15.06
CA ILE A 3 10.78 -7.39 -15.10
C ILE A 3 10.31 -5.97 -15.39
N LYS A 4 9.47 -5.80 -16.42
CA LYS A 4 8.83 -4.53 -16.74
C LYS A 4 7.38 -4.56 -16.28
N ILE A 5 7.01 -3.62 -15.42
CA ILE A 5 5.66 -3.48 -14.88
C ILE A 5 5.01 -2.26 -15.52
N LYS A 6 3.72 -2.37 -15.86
CA LYS A 6 2.89 -1.24 -16.29
C LYS A 6 1.83 -1.01 -15.22
N PRO A 7 1.59 0.24 -14.81
CA PRO A 7 0.49 0.52 -13.90
C PRO A 7 -0.86 0.19 -14.56
N ILE A 8 -1.83 -0.22 -13.73
CA ILE A 8 -3.22 -0.43 -14.14
C ILE A 8 -4.10 0.80 -13.91
N GLY A 9 -3.57 1.80 -13.20
CA GLY A 9 -4.27 3.01 -12.80
C GLY A 9 -3.43 3.86 -11.86
N PHE A 10 -4.04 4.87 -11.25
CA PHE A 10 -3.38 5.81 -10.35
C PHE A 10 -4.26 6.18 -9.15
N ALA A 11 -3.62 6.48 -8.02
CA ALA A 11 -4.29 7.02 -6.84
C ALA A 11 -4.58 8.52 -6.98
N GLY A 12 -5.81 8.93 -6.69
CA GLY A 12 -6.27 10.31 -6.64
C GLY A 12 -6.64 10.73 -5.22
N ASN A 13 -5.87 11.65 -4.62
CA ASN A 13 -6.15 12.24 -3.31
C ASN A 13 -5.45 13.60 -3.15
N GLN A 14 -5.44 14.16 -1.93
CA GLN A 14 -4.70 15.40 -1.61
C GLN A 14 -3.65 15.19 -0.51
N GLU A 15 -3.30 13.93 -0.25
CA GLU A 15 -2.37 13.56 0.82
C GLU A 15 -0.93 13.97 0.48
N LYS A 16 -0.21 14.34 1.53
CA LYS A 16 1.24 14.59 1.50
C LYS A 16 1.95 13.45 2.20
N LYS A 17 3.27 13.36 2.04
CA LYS A 17 4.07 12.39 2.79
C LYS A 17 4.02 12.70 4.27
N HIS A 18 3.62 11.71 5.06
CA HIS A 18 3.64 11.73 6.52
C HIS A 18 3.78 10.30 7.06
N PHE A 19 3.94 10.17 8.38
CA PHE A 19 3.93 8.90 9.07
C PHE A 19 2.63 8.78 9.87
N GLY A 20 2.02 7.61 9.83
CA GLY A 20 0.76 7.32 10.52
C GLY A 20 -0.47 8.05 9.98
N GLY A 21 -1.64 7.76 10.56
CA GLY A 21 -2.89 8.48 10.26
C GLY A 21 -3.51 8.15 8.90
N TRP A 22 -3.00 7.15 8.19
CA TRP A 22 -3.51 6.75 6.88
C TRP A 22 -4.89 6.09 6.95
N ASN A 23 -5.26 5.54 8.11
CA ASN A 23 -6.54 4.85 8.34
C ASN A 23 -7.79 5.70 8.03
N ALA A 24 -7.67 7.04 8.09
CA ALA A 24 -8.76 7.97 7.81
C ALA A 24 -8.78 8.47 6.36
N VAL A 25 -7.68 8.26 5.61
CA VAL A 25 -7.49 8.77 4.25
C VAL A 25 -8.45 8.10 3.30
N ILE A 26 -9.19 8.92 2.54
CA ILE A 26 -10.01 8.48 1.42
C ILE A 26 -9.24 8.74 0.12
N THR A 27 -9.15 7.73 -0.73
CA THR A 27 -8.43 7.81 -2.00
C THR A 27 -9.27 7.15 -3.09
N ASP A 28 -9.32 7.79 -4.26
CA ASP A 28 -9.87 7.18 -5.45
C ASP A 28 -8.78 6.42 -6.19
N LEU A 29 -8.98 5.14 -6.43
CA LEU A 29 -8.18 4.36 -7.38
C LEU A 29 -8.83 4.50 -8.75
N VAL A 30 -8.22 5.32 -9.61
CA VAL A 30 -8.68 5.52 -10.98
C VAL A 30 -7.97 4.50 -11.86
N ILE A 31 -8.68 3.42 -12.19
CA ILE A 31 -8.20 2.32 -13.03
C ILE A 31 -8.34 2.70 -14.50
N ASP A 32 -7.39 2.30 -15.36
CA ASP A 32 -7.51 2.54 -16.80
C ASP A 32 -8.81 1.92 -17.34
N GLU A 33 -9.57 2.65 -18.16
CA GLU A 33 -10.89 2.22 -18.67
C GLU A 33 -10.86 0.85 -19.36
N LYS A 34 -9.77 0.50 -20.05
CA LYS A 34 -9.58 -0.83 -20.68
C LYS A 34 -9.61 -2.01 -19.68
N TYR A 35 -9.47 -1.75 -18.39
CA TYR A 35 -9.55 -2.74 -17.31
C TYR A 35 -10.86 -2.64 -16.51
N GLN A 36 -11.80 -1.77 -16.90
CA GLN A 36 -13.06 -1.58 -16.16
C GLN A 36 -13.84 -2.89 -15.99
N GLU A 37 -13.93 -3.72 -17.04
CA GLU A 37 -14.61 -5.03 -16.95
C GLU A 37 -13.96 -5.97 -15.93
N ALA A 38 -12.67 -5.80 -15.62
CA ALA A 38 -11.97 -6.61 -14.62
C ALA A 38 -12.36 -6.26 -13.17
N LEU A 39 -13.16 -5.22 -12.96
CA LEU A 39 -13.69 -4.83 -11.65
C LEU A 39 -15.01 -5.55 -11.29
N ASP A 40 -15.59 -6.30 -12.23
CA ASP A 40 -16.84 -7.03 -12.00
C ASP A 40 -16.70 -8.02 -10.82
N GLY A 41 -17.75 -8.10 -10.00
CA GLY A 41 -17.78 -8.91 -8.76
C GLY A 41 -16.98 -8.35 -7.57
N LEU A 42 -16.20 -7.28 -7.75
CA LEU A 42 -15.40 -6.70 -6.65
C LEU A 42 -16.28 -6.08 -5.55
N GLY A 43 -17.52 -5.70 -5.89
CA GLY A 43 -18.50 -5.13 -4.95
C GLY A 43 -18.98 -6.09 -3.87
N ASP A 44 -18.76 -7.40 -4.02
CA ASP A 44 -19.09 -8.40 -3.00
C ASP A 44 -18.06 -8.45 -1.85
N TYR A 45 -16.92 -7.77 -2.01
CA TYR A 45 -15.85 -7.69 -1.01
C TYR A 45 -15.92 -6.37 -0.25
N SER A 46 -15.58 -6.40 1.04
CA SER A 46 -15.43 -5.17 1.83
C SER A 46 -14.02 -4.59 1.77
N HIS A 47 -13.00 -5.39 1.47
CA HIS A 47 -11.61 -4.97 1.52
C HIS A 47 -10.81 -5.44 0.31
N LEU A 48 -9.82 -4.63 -0.06
CA LEU A 48 -8.85 -4.91 -1.12
C LEU A 48 -7.44 -4.88 -0.57
N ILE A 49 -6.59 -5.73 -1.12
CA ILE A 49 -5.14 -5.56 -1.11
C ILE A 49 -4.76 -4.77 -2.35
N VAL A 50 -4.19 -3.59 -2.16
CA VAL A 50 -3.69 -2.72 -3.23
C VAL A 50 -2.18 -2.83 -3.29
N ILE A 51 -1.64 -3.13 -4.46
CA ILE A 51 -0.20 -3.16 -4.74
C ILE A 51 0.12 -1.92 -5.57
N PHE A 52 1.07 -1.11 -5.13
CA PHE A 52 1.37 0.18 -5.74
C PHE A 52 2.86 0.45 -5.81
N TRP A 53 3.25 1.37 -6.69
CA TRP A 53 4.65 1.76 -6.90
C TRP A 53 4.94 3.11 -6.26
N LEU A 54 5.81 3.14 -5.25
CA LEU A 54 6.21 4.35 -4.55
C LEU A 54 7.18 5.18 -5.44
N HIS A 55 6.61 5.80 -6.47
CA HIS A 55 7.30 6.46 -7.59
C HIS A 55 8.26 7.60 -7.20
N GLU A 56 8.08 8.20 -6.03
CA GLU A 56 9.00 9.22 -5.50
C GLU A 56 10.21 8.65 -4.75
N VAL A 57 10.25 7.34 -4.49
CA VAL A 57 11.43 6.70 -3.91
C VAL A 57 12.53 6.61 -4.96
N LYS A 58 13.68 7.23 -4.68
CA LYS A 58 14.84 7.27 -5.58
C LYS A 58 16.04 6.48 -5.09
N THR A 59 16.06 6.12 -3.82
CA THR A 59 17.21 5.50 -3.16
C THR A 59 16.77 4.34 -2.29
N CYS A 60 17.68 3.38 -2.12
CA CYS A 60 17.51 2.24 -1.23
C CYS A 60 18.70 2.18 -0.27
N LYS A 61 18.45 2.38 1.02
CA LYS A 61 19.44 2.11 2.07
C LYS A 61 19.24 0.67 2.54
N LEU A 62 20.32 -0.12 2.58
CA LEU A 62 20.23 -1.54 3.00
C LEU A 62 19.86 -1.70 4.47
N ARG A 63 20.22 -0.70 5.30
CA ARG A 63 19.92 -0.63 6.73
C ARG A 63 19.43 0.77 7.07
N LEU A 64 18.46 0.85 7.96
CA LEU A 64 17.93 2.11 8.48
C LEU A 64 17.19 1.89 9.80
N VAL A 65 16.95 2.99 10.51
CA VAL A 65 16.00 3.04 11.62
C VAL A 65 14.61 3.35 11.05
N PRO A 66 13.60 2.46 11.20
CA PRO A 66 12.24 2.70 10.74
C PRO A 66 11.68 4.03 11.26
N GLN A 67 11.03 4.80 10.37
CA GLN A 67 10.46 6.13 10.64
C GLN A 67 11.46 7.16 11.24
N GLY A 68 12.75 6.85 11.31
CA GLY A 68 13.76 7.69 11.95
C GLY A 68 13.70 7.72 13.48
N LYS A 69 12.96 6.80 14.12
CA LYS A 69 12.80 6.74 15.59
C LYS A 69 14.03 6.12 16.29
N ILE A 70 15.17 6.82 16.24
CA ILE A 70 16.50 6.30 16.65
C ILE A 70 16.52 5.84 18.11
N ASP A 71 15.76 6.50 18.98
CA ASP A 71 15.73 6.22 20.41
C ASP A 71 14.67 5.16 20.78
N ASP A 72 13.72 4.86 19.88
CA ASP A 72 12.58 3.98 20.17
C ASP A 72 12.69 2.62 19.47
N VAL A 73 13.35 2.54 18.30
CA VAL A 73 13.42 1.31 17.50
C VAL A 73 14.85 1.01 17.00
N PRO A 74 15.22 -0.27 16.83
CA PRO A 74 16.55 -0.62 16.36
C PRO A 74 16.76 -0.28 14.88
N GLU A 75 18.03 -0.09 14.51
CA GLU A 75 18.42 -0.14 13.10
C GLU A 75 18.28 -1.58 12.56
N VAL A 76 17.51 -1.75 11.50
CA VAL A 76 17.25 -3.05 10.88
C VAL A 76 17.57 -3.03 9.38
N GLY A 77 17.69 -4.21 8.78
CA GLY A 77 17.78 -4.33 7.33
C GLY A 77 16.47 -3.92 6.66
N ILE A 78 16.53 -3.36 5.44
CA ILE A 78 15.35 -2.88 4.70
C ILE A 78 14.26 -3.94 4.50
N PHE A 79 14.63 -5.23 4.50
CA PHE A 79 13.69 -6.33 4.38
C PHE A 79 13.00 -6.74 5.70
N ALA A 80 13.52 -6.29 6.84
CA ALA A 80 12.91 -6.51 8.15
C ALA A 80 11.90 -5.40 8.53
N CYS A 81 11.68 -4.41 7.67
CA CYS A 81 10.70 -3.36 7.86
C CYS A 81 9.91 -3.05 6.58
N ARG A 82 8.89 -2.20 6.73
CA ARG A 82 7.99 -1.75 5.64
C ARG A 82 8.39 -0.38 5.07
N CYS A 83 9.60 0.09 5.34
CA CYS A 83 10.04 1.40 4.86
C CYS A 83 10.09 1.46 3.32
N PRO A 84 9.82 2.64 2.72
CA PRO A 84 9.59 2.77 1.27
C PRO A 84 10.87 2.64 0.42
N GLY A 85 12.05 2.92 1.00
CA GLY A 85 13.35 2.91 0.33
C GLY A 85 13.90 1.53 0.00
N ARG A 86 13.18 0.76 -0.83
CA ARG A 86 13.48 -0.64 -1.18
C ARG A 86 14.09 -0.75 -2.58
N PRO A 87 14.76 -1.88 -2.93
CA PRO A 87 15.30 -2.08 -4.28
C PRO A 87 14.23 -2.02 -5.37
N ASN A 88 13.05 -2.59 -5.09
CA ASN A 88 11.83 -2.37 -5.85
C ASN A 88 10.83 -1.70 -4.90
N PRO A 89 10.52 -0.40 -5.06
CA PRO A 89 9.70 0.37 -4.13
C PRO A 89 8.21 0.05 -4.31
N ILE A 90 7.86 -1.22 -4.09
CA ILE A 90 6.51 -1.75 -4.14
C ILE A 90 5.92 -1.64 -2.73
N GLY A 91 4.80 -0.93 -2.62
CA GLY A 91 3.97 -0.89 -1.43
C GLY A 91 2.79 -1.84 -1.54
N ILE A 92 2.23 -2.19 -0.39
CA ILE A 92 1.07 -3.06 -0.26
C ILE A 92 0.24 -2.61 0.93
N SER A 93 -1.06 -2.42 0.73
CA SER A 93 -1.99 -2.02 1.78
C SER A 93 -3.32 -2.72 1.66
N THR A 94 -3.89 -3.11 2.80
CA THR A 94 -5.26 -3.61 2.89
C THR A 94 -6.17 -2.44 3.22
N VAL A 95 -7.16 -2.18 2.37
CA VAL A 95 -8.01 -0.98 2.42
C VAL A 95 -9.47 -1.36 2.36
N ASN A 96 -10.33 -0.53 2.94
CA ASN A 96 -11.78 -0.71 2.92
C ASN A 96 -12.36 -0.11 1.63
N ILE A 97 -13.23 -0.84 0.93
CA ILE A 97 -13.97 -0.35 -0.23
C ILE A 97 -15.14 0.49 0.27
N LEU A 98 -15.23 1.75 -0.16
CA LEU A 98 -16.37 2.63 0.12
C LEU A 98 -17.38 2.62 -1.01
N SER A 99 -16.92 2.60 -2.25
CA SER A 99 -17.76 2.51 -3.45
C SER A 99 -16.95 2.07 -4.66
N ILE A 100 -17.67 1.56 -5.66
CA ILE A 100 -17.14 1.28 -7.00
C ILE A 100 -18.10 1.91 -8.00
N LYS A 101 -17.58 2.75 -8.90
CA LYS A 101 -18.35 3.38 -9.96
C LYS A 101 -17.49 3.44 -11.22
N ASP A 102 -17.97 2.80 -12.29
CA ASP A 102 -17.25 2.69 -13.56
C ASP A 102 -15.84 2.13 -13.32
N ASN A 103 -14.79 2.88 -13.69
CA ASN A 103 -13.39 2.53 -13.50
C ASN A 103 -12.76 3.10 -12.21
N VAL A 104 -13.58 3.60 -11.27
CA VAL A 104 -13.10 4.23 -10.04
C VAL A 104 -13.53 3.43 -8.81
N ILE A 105 -12.56 3.13 -7.95
CA ILE A 105 -12.77 2.49 -6.64
C ILE A 105 -12.41 3.50 -5.56
N THR A 106 -13.40 3.98 -4.81
CA THR A 106 -13.13 4.84 -3.64
C THR A 106 -12.82 3.95 -2.46
N VAL A 107 -11.62 4.11 -1.88
CA VAL A 107 -11.13 3.30 -0.75
C VAL A 107 -10.78 4.16 0.45
N LYS A 108 -10.78 3.54 1.63
CA LYS A 108 -10.32 4.14 2.89
C LYS A 108 -9.14 3.37 3.47
N GLY A 109 -8.13 4.09 3.96
CA GLY A 109 -6.97 3.49 4.63
C GLY A 109 -5.73 3.32 3.76
N LEU A 110 -5.72 3.87 2.53
CA LEU A 110 -4.59 3.72 1.62
C LEU A 110 -3.47 4.72 1.96
N ASP A 111 -2.25 4.21 2.13
CA ASP A 111 -1.07 4.94 2.56
C ASP A 111 -0.23 5.50 1.40
N VAL A 112 -0.88 6.22 0.49
CA VAL A 112 -0.25 6.76 -0.72
C VAL A 112 -0.54 8.24 -0.93
N ILE A 113 0.39 8.91 -1.62
CA ILE A 113 0.20 10.27 -2.11
C ILE A 113 -0.47 10.28 -3.47
N ASN A 114 -1.02 11.44 -3.85
CA ASN A 114 -1.64 11.66 -5.14
C ASN A 114 -0.71 11.29 -6.31
N GLY A 115 -1.26 10.68 -7.36
CA GLY A 115 -0.53 10.26 -8.55
C GLY A 115 0.28 8.98 -8.37
N THR A 116 0.19 8.30 -7.21
CA THR A 116 0.88 7.02 -7.00
C THR A 116 0.36 5.97 -7.98
N PRO A 117 1.23 5.36 -8.82
CA PRO A 117 0.83 4.30 -9.74
C PRO A 117 0.34 3.05 -9.00
N VAL A 118 -0.82 2.55 -9.39
CA VAL A 118 -1.38 1.27 -8.94
C VAL A 118 -0.87 0.18 -9.86
N ILE A 119 -0.31 -0.89 -9.29
CA ILE A 119 0.25 -2.02 -10.03
C ILE A 119 -0.76 -3.15 -10.14
N ASP A 120 -1.47 -3.44 -9.06
CA ASP A 120 -2.42 -4.55 -9.00
C ASP A 120 -3.40 -4.35 -7.83
N ILE A 121 -4.54 -5.01 -7.88
CA ILE A 121 -5.53 -5.06 -6.80
C ILE A 121 -6.03 -6.50 -6.64
N LYS A 122 -6.27 -6.91 -5.40
CA LYS A 122 -6.83 -8.24 -5.08
C LYS A 122 -7.87 -8.13 -3.99
N PRO A 123 -8.94 -8.95 -4.03
CA PRO A 123 -9.85 -9.04 -2.89
C PRO A 123 -9.10 -9.57 -1.66
N TYR A 124 -9.32 -8.95 -0.50
CA TYR A 124 -8.86 -9.50 0.76
C TYR A 124 -9.71 -10.73 1.13
N THR A 125 -9.05 -11.86 1.35
CA THR A 125 -9.68 -13.14 1.66
C THR A 125 -9.03 -13.72 2.92
N PRO A 126 -9.72 -13.74 4.07
CA PRO A 126 -9.14 -14.19 5.34
C PRO A 126 -8.50 -15.58 5.28
N GLN A 127 -9.03 -16.49 4.46
CA GLN A 127 -8.49 -17.84 4.27
C GLN A 127 -7.08 -17.86 3.67
N TYR A 128 -6.69 -16.82 2.92
CA TYR A 128 -5.37 -16.68 2.32
C TYR A 128 -4.50 -15.66 3.06
N ASP A 129 -5.11 -14.58 3.55
CA ASP A 129 -4.39 -13.40 4.01
C ASP A 129 -4.27 -13.27 5.53
N ALA A 130 -5.18 -13.88 6.30
CA ALA A 130 -5.18 -13.78 7.76
C ALA A 130 -4.35 -14.90 8.38
N VAL A 131 -3.38 -14.53 9.22
CA VAL A 131 -2.56 -15.48 10.01
C VAL A 131 -2.72 -15.11 11.49
N ALA A 132 -3.61 -15.84 12.18
CA ALA A 132 -4.00 -15.51 13.56
C ALA A 132 -2.83 -15.58 14.56
N GLU A 133 -1.86 -16.48 14.33
CA GLU A 133 -0.72 -16.71 15.23
C GLU A 133 0.58 -16.07 14.73
N ALA A 134 0.49 -15.05 13.86
CA ALA A 134 1.66 -14.35 13.37
C ALA A 134 2.40 -13.65 14.53
N ILE A 135 3.72 -13.79 14.56
CA ILE A 135 4.60 -13.12 15.52
C ILE A 135 5.29 -11.95 14.82
N VAL A 136 5.31 -10.80 15.50
CA VAL A 136 6.05 -9.60 15.07
C VAL A 136 7.02 -9.16 16.16
N PRO A 137 8.17 -8.56 15.83
CA PRO A 137 9.08 -7.99 16.83
C PRO A 137 8.41 -6.91 17.69
N GLU A 138 8.75 -6.84 18.97
CA GLU A 138 8.12 -5.90 19.92
C GLU A 138 8.24 -4.43 19.48
N TRP A 139 9.39 -4.02 18.94
CA TRP A 139 9.64 -2.64 18.48
C TRP A 139 8.69 -2.18 17.36
N VAL A 140 7.98 -3.10 16.68
CA VAL A 140 6.98 -2.75 15.67
C VAL A 140 5.83 -1.97 16.28
N ALA A 141 5.51 -2.21 17.55
CA ALA A 141 4.46 -1.48 18.28
C ALA A 141 4.80 0.01 18.51
N GLU A 142 6.07 0.39 18.43
CA GLU A 142 6.53 1.78 18.59
C GLU A 142 6.40 2.60 17.29
N LEU A 143 5.99 1.99 16.17
CA LEU A 143 5.80 2.67 14.89
C LEU A 143 4.44 3.35 14.80
N ASP A 144 4.40 4.46 14.06
CA ASP A 144 3.15 5.16 13.75
C ASP A 144 2.42 4.48 12.56
N TYR A 145 1.11 4.30 12.68
CA TYR A 145 0.21 3.64 11.71
C TYR A 145 -0.91 4.57 11.24
#